data_AF-A0A970YVT2-F1
#
_entry.id   AF-A0A970YVT2-F1
#
_cell.length_a   1.000
_cell.length_b   1.000
_cell.length_c   1.000
_cell.angle_alpha   90.00
_cell.angle_beta   90.00
_cell.angle_gamma   90.00
#
_symmetry.space_group_name_H-M   'P 1'
#
loop_
_entity.id
_entity.type
_entity.pdbx_description
1 polymer ?
#
loop_
_entity_poly.entity_id
_entity_poly.type
_entity_poly.pdbx_seq_one_letter_code
_entity_poly.pdbx_strand_id
1 'polypeptide(L)' 'MGEKVIYHSTDRGETWKEQFKVEADEKLVSISFINNTSGWALSEAGNVYHYGIE' A
#
# COMPACT_ATOMS: atom_id res chain seq x y z
N MET A 1 -13.71 -5.39 -8.83
CA MET A 1 -12.93 -4.22 -8.34
C MET A 1 -11.93 -4.75 -7.34
N GLY A 2 -10.65 -4.48 -7.50
CA GLY A 2 -9.64 -4.83 -6.50
C GLY A 2 -9.04 -3.58 -5.88
N GLU A 3 -8.39 -3.77 -4.75
CA GLU A 3 -7.78 -2.70 -3.98
C GLU A 3 -6.48 -2.27 -4.68
N LYS A 4 -6.42 -0.99 -5.06
CA LYS A 4 -5.24 -0.35 -5.69
C LYS A 4 -4.57 0.67 -4.78
N VAL A 5 -5.16 0.89 -3.62
CA VAL A 5 -4.82 1.98 -2.70
C VAL A 5 -4.40 1.37 -1.38
N ILE A 6 -3.27 1.84 -0.86
CA ILE A 6 -2.78 1.54 0.48
C ILE A 6 -3.14 2.71 1.37
N TYR A 7 -3.86 2.41 2.46
CA TYR A 7 -4.22 3.36 3.50
C TYR A 7 -3.38 3.13 4.75
N HIS A 8 -3.12 4.22 5.49
CA HIS A 8 -2.40 4.20 6.75
C HIS A 8 -3.17 4.96 7.83
N SER A 9 -3.09 4.44 9.05
CA SER A 9 -3.70 5.02 10.25
C SER A 9 -2.63 5.19 11.32
N THR A 10 -2.65 6.35 11.99
CA THR A 10 -1.78 6.66 13.14
C THR A 10 -2.53 6.64 14.47
N ASP A 11 -3.83 6.35 14.44
CA ASP A 11 -4.76 6.40 15.57
C ASP A 11 -5.47 5.06 15.78
N ARG A 12 -4.73 3.96 15.61
CA ARG A 12 -5.20 2.59 15.86
C ARG A 12 -6.39 2.16 14.99
N GLY A 13 -6.55 2.77 13.83
CA GLY A 13 -7.59 2.46 12.85
C GLY A 13 -8.84 3.32 12.96
N GLU A 14 -8.85 4.37 13.79
CA GLU A 14 -9.98 5.31 13.90
C GLU A 14 -10.12 6.19 12.64
N THR A 15 -9.00 6.68 12.10
CA THR A 15 -8.95 7.39 10.82
C THR A 15 -7.89 6.83 9.89
N TRP A 16 -8.17 6.90 8.58
CA TRP A 16 -7.33 6.36 7.52
C TRP A 16 -7.01 7.43 6.49
N LYS A 17 -5.76 7.50 6.06
CA LYS A 17 -5.28 8.38 5.01
C LYS A 17 -4.70 7.56 3.87
N GLU A 18 -4.98 7.98 2.64
CA GLU A 18 -4.33 7.40 1.46
C GLU A 18 -2.82 7.68 1.54
N GLN A 19 -2.02 6.63 1.46
CA GLN A 19 -0.56 6.72 1.48
C GLN A 19 0.03 6.45 0.09
N PHE A 20 -0.55 5.51 -0.64
CA PHE A 20 -0.04 5.10 -1.95
C PHE A 20 -1.16 4.55 -2.81
N LYS A 21 -1.09 4.83 -4.11
CA LYS A 21 -2.02 4.31 -5.10
C LYS A 21 -1.25 3.84 -6.33
N VAL A 22 -1.57 2.63 -6.79
CA VAL A 22 -1.07 2.10 -8.05
C VAL A 22 -1.87 2.72 -9.20
N GLU A 23 -1.18 3.40 -10.12
CA GLU A 23 -1.79 3.98 -11.32
C GLU A 23 -2.14 2.93 -12.38
N ALA A 24 -1.41 1.82 -12.42
CA ALA A 24 -1.65 0.72 -13.34
C ALA A 24 -3.02 0.05 -13.08
N ASP A 25 -3.60 -0.55 -14.14
CA ASP A 25 -4.85 -1.31 -14.02
C ASP A 25 -4.62 -2.72 -13.45
N GLU A 26 -4.10 -2.77 -12.24
CA GLU A 26 -3.82 -4.01 -11.52
C GLU A 26 -4.21 -3.91 -10.05
N LYS A 27 -4.33 -5.06 -9.39
CA LYS A 27 -4.72 -5.16 -7.99
C LYS A 27 -3.51 -5.44 -7.12
N LEU A 28 -3.45 -4.83 -5.94
CA LEU A 28 -2.53 -5.25 -4.90
C LEU A 28 -3.03 -6.55 -4.28
N VAL A 29 -2.11 -7.49 -4.02
CA VAL A 29 -2.40 -8.82 -3.46
C VAL A 29 -1.65 -9.09 -2.17
N SER A 30 -0.61 -8.34 -1.88
CA SER A 30 0.16 -8.46 -0.64
C SER A 30 0.89 -7.17 -0.31
N ILE A 31 1.08 -6.92 0.99
CA ILE A 31 1.90 -5.82 1.52
C ILE A 31 2.83 -6.36 2.61
N SER A 32 4.04 -5.79 2.71
CA SER A 32 5.02 -6.10 3.74
C SER A 32 5.77 -4.84 4.15
N PHE A 33 6.14 -4.73 5.42
CA PHE A 33 6.79 -3.55 5.97
C PHE A 33 8.14 -3.94 6.59
N ILE A 34 9.17 -3.15 6.31
CA ILE A 34 10.49 -3.31 6.94
C ILE A 34 10.63 -2.47 8.20
N ASN A 35 9.85 -1.38 8.30
CA ASN A 35 9.75 -0.49 9.45
C ASN A 35 8.48 0.36 9.35
N ASN A 36 8.33 1.35 10.25
CA ASN A 36 7.13 2.19 10.35
C ASN A 36 6.94 3.16 9.18
N THR A 37 7.96 3.38 8.33
CA THR A 37 7.93 4.38 7.26
C THR A 37 8.21 3.78 5.88
N SER A 38 8.46 2.47 5.77
CA SER A 38 8.89 1.84 4.52
C SER A 38 8.37 0.42 4.36
N GLY A 39 7.83 0.12 3.18
CA GLY A 39 7.27 -1.18 2.84
C GLY A 39 7.23 -1.44 1.32
N TRP A 40 6.77 -2.64 0.99
CA TRP A 40 6.63 -3.15 -0.37
C TRP A 40 5.26 -3.76 -0.57
N ALA A 41 4.69 -3.56 -1.76
CA ALA A 41 3.42 -4.13 -2.19
C ALA A 41 3.60 -4.95 -3.47
N LEU A 42 2.94 -6.09 -3.56
CA LEU A 42 2.94 -6.96 -4.73
C LEU A 42 1.58 -6.85 -5.42
N SER A 43 1.56 -6.83 -6.75
CA SER A 43 0.34 -6.87 -7.55
C SER A 43 0.02 -8.26 -8.12
N GLU A 44 -1.21 -8.45 -8.58
CA GLU A 44 -1.63 -9.67 -9.29
C GLU A 44 -0.87 -9.90 -10.61
N ALA A 45 -0.26 -8.86 -11.19
CA ALA A 45 0.58 -8.98 -12.38
C ALA A 45 2.05 -9.32 -12.07
N GLY A 46 2.41 -9.47 -10.78
CA GLY A 46 3.77 -9.73 -10.33
C GLY A 46 4.65 -8.48 -10.20
N ASN A 47 4.07 -7.28 -10.28
CA ASN A 47 4.81 -6.03 -10.07
C ASN A 47 5.04 -5.77 -8.58
N VAL A 48 6.20 -5.21 -8.27
CA VAL A 48 6.60 -4.88 -6.91
C VAL A 48 6.73 -3.37 -6.77
N TYR A 49 6.02 -2.81 -5.80
CA TYR A 49 5.94 -1.38 -5.51
C TYR A 49 6.59 -1.07 -4.18
N HIS A 50 7.53 -0.13 -4.15
CA HIS A 50 8.02 0.44 -2.90
C HIS A 50 7.11 1.60 -2.48
N TYR A 51 6.74 1.65 -1.20
CA TYR A 51 5.94 2.74 -0.65
C TYR A 51 6.42 3.10 0.76
N GLY A 52 6.25 4.37 1.14
CA GLY A 52 6.73 4.88 2.42
C GLY A 52 6.17 6.26 2.75
N ILE A 53 6.37 6.70 3.99
CA ILE A 53 6.04 8.04 4.46
C ILE A 53 7.38 8.76 4.66
N GLU A 54 7.61 9.86 3.93
CA GLU A 54 8.67 10.84 4.30
C GLU A 54 8.25 11.66 5.52
#